data_AF-A0A7Z9GYP1-F1
#
_entry.id   AF-A0A7Z9GYP1-F1
#
_cell.length_a   1.000
_cell.length_b   1.000
_cell.length_c   1.000
_cell.angle_alpha   90.00
_cell.angle_beta   90.00
_cell.angle_gamma   90.00
#
_symmetry.space_group_name_H-M   'P 1'
#
loop_
_entity.id
_entity.type
_entity.pdbx_description
1 polymer ?
#
loop_
_entity_poly.entity_id
_entity_poly.type
_entity_poly.pdbx_seq_one_letter_code
_entity_poly.pdbx_strand_id
1 'polypeptide(L)'
;MAREISVLWDQPLKLPDPQPVASGPSVHESFKIRIEAPDLCNRYIGRIIRGVQVGPSPQWLQDQLATVFQPLNKEWKPINNVVDISNYVLMETGQPLHAFDLQELFGNEVVVRAAADQEVFQALDHKLYRLETGMCVIADSESAIALGGVMGGAETEVSQKTTDLLIEAAQFAPLAVRQAARTLNLHSPSSHRFERGVDPEGIDWASRRCCELILELAGGELDQEVIDVGNPAAPREAVVLPLSELNRILGIEVATEEVKRILLALGNNSLEATDESVTVTPPSWRPDLTR
;
A
#
# COMPACT_ATOMS: atom_id res chain seq x y z
N MET A 1 5.38 -12.63 -5.34
CA MET A 1 6.46 -13.64 -5.47
C MET A 1 6.08 -14.97 -4.85
N ALA A 2 5.77 -15.03 -3.55
CA ALA A 2 5.40 -16.31 -2.88
C ALA A 2 4.22 -17.03 -3.57
N ARG A 3 3.21 -16.29 -4.05
CA ARG A 3 2.10 -16.82 -4.88
C ARG A 3 2.63 -17.60 -6.10
N GLU A 4 3.50 -17.00 -6.90
CA GLU A 4 4.08 -17.64 -8.10
C GLU A 4 4.92 -18.88 -7.75
N ILE A 5 5.75 -18.81 -6.71
CA ILE A 5 6.57 -19.95 -6.26
C ILE A 5 5.68 -21.11 -5.79
N SER A 6 4.60 -20.81 -5.07
CA SER A 6 3.60 -21.80 -4.63
C SER A 6 3.01 -22.57 -5.82
N VAL A 7 2.67 -21.88 -6.92
CA VAL A 7 2.18 -22.53 -8.14
C VAL A 7 3.27 -23.37 -8.82
N LEU A 8 4.49 -22.84 -8.95
CA LEU A 8 5.59 -23.53 -9.62
C LEU A 8 6.02 -24.83 -8.93
N TRP A 9 5.94 -24.86 -7.60
CA TRP A 9 6.37 -26.00 -6.79
C TRP A 9 5.21 -26.84 -6.25
N ASP A 10 3.97 -26.50 -6.62
CA ASP A 10 2.74 -27.13 -6.13
C ASP A 10 2.72 -27.24 -4.58
N GLN A 11 3.10 -26.14 -3.93
CA GLN A 11 3.16 -26.04 -2.46
C GLN A 11 2.07 -25.11 -1.95
N PRO A 12 1.45 -25.41 -0.79
CA PRO A 12 0.44 -24.53 -0.22
C PRO A 12 1.04 -23.18 0.18
N LEU A 13 0.40 -22.09 -0.25
CA LEU A 13 0.74 -20.75 0.20
C LEU A 13 0.10 -20.47 1.55
N LYS A 14 0.92 -20.10 2.55
CA LYS A 14 0.44 -19.58 3.83
C LYS A 14 0.58 -18.07 3.84
N LEU A 15 -0.55 -17.37 3.94
CA LEU A 15 -0.59 -15.92 4.15
C LEU A 15 -0.86 -15.62 5.62
N PRO A 16 -0.29 -14.53 6.17
CA PRO A 16 -0.75 -13.99 7.44
C PRO A 16 -2.23 -13.59 7.37
N ASP A 17 -2.93 -13.65 8.50
CA ASP A 17 -4.27 -13.11 8.65
C ASP A 17 -4.24 -12.04 9.76
N PRO A 18 -3.91 -10.79 9.41
CA PRO A 18 -3.64 -9.76 10.40
C PRO A 18 -4.93 -9.33 11.08
N GLN A 19 -5.05 -9.58 12.39
CA GLN A 19 -6.24 -9.26 13.18
C GLN A 19 -5.83 -8.44 14.40
N PRO A 20 -5.31 -7.20 14.21
CA PRO A 20 -4.85 -6.38 15.32
C PRO A 20 -6.02 -6.08 16.26
N VAL A 21 -5.81 -6.29 17.56
CA VAL A 21 -6.83 -6.03 18.58
C VAL A 21 -6.97 -4.52 18.76
N ALA A 22 -8.18 -4.01 18.53
CA ALA A 22 -8.51 -2.63 18.81
C ALA A 22 -9.02 -2.49 20.25
N SER A 23 -8.26 -1.78 21.07
CA SER A 23 -8.54 -1.57 22.50
C SER A 23 -8.47 -0.11 22.94
N GLY A 24 -8.12 0.79 22.02
CA GLY A 24 -8.04 2.22 22.27
C GLY A 24 -9.42 2.90 22.32
N PRO A 25 -9.46 4.24 22.36
CA PRO A 25 -10.69 5.01 22.26
C PRO A 25 -11.39 4.84 20.92
N SER A 26 -12.65 5.30 20.86
CA SER A 26 -13.35 5.47 19.59
C SER A 26 -12.79 6.67 18.84
N VAL A 27 -12.60 6.52 17.52
CA VAL A 27 -12.14 7.57 16.60
C VAL A 27 -13.30 8.47 16.17
N HIS A 28 -14.54 8.02 16.36
CA HIS A 28 -15.71 8.77 15.92
C HIS A 28 -15.70 10.18 16.51
N GLU A 29 -15.79 11.17 15.62
CA GLU A 29 -15.76 12.62 15.92
C GLU A 29 -14.40 13.20 16.34
N SER A 30 -13.39 12.39 16.69
CA SER A 30 -12.09 12.88 17.15
C SER A 30 -11.07 13.14 16.03
N PHE A 31 -11.19 12.46 14.89
CA PHE A 31 -10.30 12.64 13.73
C PHE A 31 -11.05 12.44 12.42
N LYS A 32 -10.71 13.21 11.38
CA LYS A 32 -11.41 13.17 10.09
C LYS A 32 -10.44 12.98 8.93
N ILE A 33 -10.82 12.16 7.96
CA ILE A 33 -10.10 12.05 6.69
C ILE A 33 -11.10 12.34 5.57
N ARG A 34 -10.71 13.18 4.60
CA ARG A 34 -11.52 13.46 3.40
C ARG A 34 -10.68 13.44 2.14
N ILE A 35 -11.31 13.04 1.04
CA ILE A 35 -10.73 13.07 -0.30
C ILE A 35 -11.46 14.16 -1.09
N GLU A 36 -10.75 15.22 -1.45
CA GLU A 36 -11.25 16.31 -2.30
C GLU A 36 -10.83 16.12 -3.77
N ALA A 37 -9.85 15.25 -4.03
CA ALA A 37 -9.36 14.91 -5.37
C ALA A 37 -9.46 13.40 -5.66
N PRO A 38 -10.68 12.85 -5.88
CA PRO A 38 -10.89 11.42 -6.10
C PRO A 38 -10.16 10.85 -7.33
N ASP A 39 -9.91 11.70 -8.34
CA ASP A 39 -9.14 11.32 -9.54
C ASP A 39 -7.64 11.13 -9.25
N LEU A 40 -7.13 11.71 -8.15
CA LEU A 40 -5.73 11.59 -7.71
C LEU A 40 -5.56 10.52 -6.62
N CYS A 41 -6.59 10.30 -5.79
CA CYS A 41 -6.61 9.30 -4.75
C CYS A 41 -8.00 8.66 -4.67
N ASN A 42 -8.11 7.39 -5.05
CA ASN A 42 -9.40 6.71 -5.13
C ASN A 42 -9.91 6.24 -3.75
N ARG A 43 -9.00 5.82 -2.88
CA ARG A 43 -9.29 5.30 -1.55
C ARG A 43 -8.15 5.63 -0.59
N TYR A 44 -8.50 5.98 0.64
CA TYR A 44 -7.56 6.33 1.69
C TYR A 44 -8.03 5.73 3.02
N ILE A 45 -7.15 4.96 3.66
CA ILE A 45 -7.38 4.33 4.95
C ILE A 45 -6.43 4.95 5.98
N GLY A 46 -7.01 5.40 7.10
CA GLY A 46 -6.30 5.84 8.28
C GLY A 46 -6.61 4.95 9.49
N ARG A 47 -5.56 4.58 10.23
CA ARG A 47 -5.67 3.88 11.52
C ARG A 47 -4.82 4.60 12.57
N ILE A 48 -5.35 4.77 13.78
CA ILE A 48 -4.65 5.48 14.85
C ILE A 48 -4.14 4.49 15.89
N ILE A 49 -2.86 4.59 16.25
CA ILE A 49 -2.26 3.82 17.34
C ILE A 49 -1.70 4.80 18.36
N ARG A 50 -2.05 4.62 19.64
CA ARG A 50 -1.67 5.53 20.72
C ARG A 50 -0.70 4.89 21.70
N GLY A 51 0.15 5.70 22.31
CA GLY A 51 1.12 5.25 23.30
C GLY A 51 2.17 4.26 22.79
N VAL A 52 2.59 4.37 21.53
CA VAL A 52 3.70 3.58 20.99
C VAL A 52 5.03 3.99 21.62
N GLN A 53 5.98 3.06 21.65
CA GLN A 53 7.37 3.31 22.01
C GLN A 53 8.26 3.21 20.76
N VAL A 54 8.60 4.36 20.18
CA VAL A 54 9.51 4.42 19.03
C VAL A 54 10.94 4.14 19.47
N GLY A 55 11.59 3.18 18.81
CA GLY A 55 12.93 2.76 19.15
C GLY A 55 13.58 1.94 18.03
N PRO A 56 14.77 1.36 18.26
CA PRO A 56 15.41 0.50 17.27
C PRO A 56 14.55 -0.73 16.94
N SER A 57 14.51 -1.11 15.67
CA SER A 57 13.88 -2.36 15.22
C SER A 57 14.57 -3.59 15.81
N PRO A 58 13.87 -4.71 16.01
CA PRO A 58 14.51 -5.97 16.36
C PRO A 58 15.44 -6.44 15.24
N GLN A 59 16.49 -7.19 15.59
CA GLN A 59 17.54 -7.57 14.63
C GLN A 59 16.98 -8.31 13.40
N TRP A 60 16.00 -9.19 13.58
CA TRP A 60 15.40 -9.95 12.47
C TRP A 60 14.75 -9.02 11.43
N LEU A 61 14.13 -7.92 11.86
CA LEU A 61 13.47 -6.97 10.97
C LEU A 61 14.51 -6.17 10.18
N GLN A 62 15.56 -5.72 10.88
CA GLN A 62 16.69 -5.05 10.25
C GLN A 62 17.36 -5.94 9.20
N ASP A 63 17.62 -7.20 9.54
CA ASP A 63 18.27 -8.17 8.65
C ASP A 63 17.41 -8.44 7.39
N GLN A 64 16.11 -8.64 7.57
CA GLN A 64 15.18 -8.86 6.44
C GLN A 64 15.17 -7.65 5.49
N LEU A 65 15.02 -6.44 6.02
CA LEU A 65 15.03 -5.23 5.21
C LEU A 65 16.38 -5.01 4.52
N ALA A 66 17.49 -5.28 5.22
CA ALA A 66 18.83 -5.14 4.67
C ALA A 66 19.03 -6.02 3.42
N THR A 67 18.49 -7.25 3.40
CA THR A 67 18.60 -8.15 2.24
C THR A 67 17.98 -7.57 0.96
N VAL A 68 16.99 -6.70 1.08
CA VAL A 68 16.28 -6.07 -0.04
C VAL A 68 16.85 -4.70 -0.36
N PHE A 69 17.06 -3.85 0.66
CA PHE A 69 17.36 -2.44 0.45
C PHE A 69 18.85 -2.16 0.25
N GLN A 70 19.76 -2.89 0.90
CA GLN A 70 21.21 -2.65 0.73
C GLN A 70 21.71 -2.91 -0.71
N PRO A 71 21.21 -3.93 -1.44
CA PRO A 71 21.54 -4.08 -2.87
C PRO A 71 21.10 -2.90 -3.75
N LEU A 72 20.03 -2.20 -3.37
CA LEU A 72 19.47 -1.06 -4.11
C LEU A 72 20.12 0.27 -3.70
N ASN A 73 20.42 0.42 -2.42
CA ASN A 73 21.09 1.56 -1.84
C ASN A 73 22.06 1.06 -0.75
N LYS A 74 23.36 1.06 -1.06
CA LYS A 74 24.41 0.58 -0.15
C LYS A 74 24.49 1.37 1.16
N GLU A 75 23.95 2.59 1.17
CA GLU A 75 23.94 3.47 2.34
C GLU A 75 22.63 3.35 3.14
N TRP A 76 21.69 2.51 2.71
CA TRP A 76 20.45 2.25 3.44
C TRP A 76 20.76 1.70 4.84
N LYS A 77 20.04 2.24 5.83
CA LYS A 77 20.11 1.83 7.23
C LYS A 77 18.70 1.74 7.80
N PRO A 78 18.47 0.83 8.77
CA PRO A 78 17.26 0.84 9.59
C PRO A 78 17.08 2.20 10.28
N ILE A 79 15.83 2.64 10.43
CA ILE A 79 15.50 3.95 11.00
C ILE A 79 14.97 3.78 12.43
N ASN A 80 13.79 3.19 12.56
CA ASN A 80 13.15 2.86 13.83
C ASN A 80 12.08 1.77 13.58
N ASN A 81 11.60 1.13 14.64
CA ASN A 81 10.59 0.07 14.58
C ASN A 81 9.37 0.45 13.74
N VAL A 82 8.83 1.66 13.84
CA VAL A 82 7.64 2.09 13.07
C VAL A 82 7.94 2.24 11.57
N VAL A 83 8.99 2.98 11.22
CA VAL A 83 9.37 3.24 9.83
C VAL A 83 9.87 1.97 9.14
N ASP A 84 10.56 1.10 9.87
CA ASP A 84 11.04 -0.17 9.34
C ASP A 84 9.86 -1.15 9.12
N ILE A 85 8.85 -1.14 9.99
CA ILE A 85 7.63 -1.94 9.78
C ILE A 85 6.87 -1.50 8.52
N SER A 86 6.70 -0.19 8.28
CA SER A 86 6.01 0.27 7.06
C SER A 86 6.77 -0.15 5.80
N ASN A 87 8.11 -0.09 5.81
CA ASN A 87 8.97 -0.61 4.74
C ASN A 87 8.89 -2.13 4.60
N TYR A 88 8.79 -2.86 5.71
CA TYR A 88 8.66 -4.31 5.70
C TYR A 88 7.34 -4.76 5.08
N VAL A 89 6.22 -4.16 5.51
CA VAL A 89 4.90 -4.48 4.97
C VAL A 89 4.78 -4.06 3.50
N LEU A 90 5.42 -2.95 3.10
CA LEU A 90 5.60 -2.59 1.69
C LEU A 90 6.27 -3.73 0.89
N MET A 91 7.31 -4.35 1.43
CA MET A 91 7.99 -5.44 0.76
C MET A 91 7.23 -6.77 0.83
N GLU A 92 6.49 -7.03 1.91
CA GLU A 92 5.66 -8.21 2.12
C GLU A 92 4.45 -8.23 1.17
N THR A 93 3.81 -7.08 0.96
CA THR A 93 2.51 -6.96 0.26
C THR A 93 2.58 -6.25 -1.08
N GLY A 94 3.55 -5.34 -1.26
CA GLY A 94 3.59 -4.41 -2.38
C GLY A 94 2.78 -3.11 -2.15
N GLN A 95 2.07 -2.97 -1.03
CA GLN A 95 1.32 -1.75 -0.67
C GLN A 95 2.22 -0.79 0.11
N PRO A 96 2.51 0.41 -0.41
CA PRO A 96 3.19 1.43 0.39
C PRO A 96 2.30 1.95 1.51
N LEU A 97 2.91 2.16 2.66
CA LEU A 97 2.31 2.68 3.88
C LEU A 97 3.12 3.88 4.36
N HIS A 98 2.46 4.79 5.06
CA HIS A 98 3.13 5.88 5.75
C HIS A 98 2.65 5.94 7.20
N ALA A 99 3.50 6.46 8.08
CA ALA A 99 3.15 6.71 9.47
C ALA A 99 3.47 8.19 9.74
N PHE A 100 2.46 8.93 10.19
CA PHE A 100 2.61 10.32 10.62
C PHE A 100 2.66 10.36 12.15
N ASP A 101 3.44 11.28 12.71
CA ASP A 101 3.27 11.68 14.11
C ASP A 101 1.94 12.41 14.25
N LEU A 102 1.00 11.80 14.97
CA LEU A 102 -0.36 12.34 15.12
C LEU A 102 -0.35 13.68 15.88
N GLN A 103 0.65 13.92 16.74
CA GLN A 103 0.73 15.16 17.53
C GLN A 103 1.20 16.37 16.71
N GLU A 104 1.87 16.12 15.58
CA GLU A 104 2.34 17.16 14.66
C GLU A 104 1.27 17.52 13.61
N LEU A 105 0.11 16.85 13.60
CA LEU A 105 -0.99 17.15 12.68
C LEU A 105 -1.89 18.26 13.23
N PHE A 106 -2.13 19.30 12.42
CA PHE A 106 -3.03 20.38 12.78
C PHE A 106 -4.50 20.05 12.46
N GLY A 107 -5.40 20.45 13.37
CA GLY A 107 -6.84 20.39 13.14
C GLY A 107 -7.50 19.03 13.30
N ASN A 108 -6.75 17.98 13.68
CA ASN A 108 -7.24 16.59 13.77
C ASN A 108 -7.90 16.11 12.47
N GLU A 109 -7.31 16.48 11.33
CA GLU A 109 -7.83 16.08 10.04
C GLU A 109 -6.73 15.80 9.02
N VAL A 110 -7.07 14.97 8.03
CA VAL A 110 -6.32 14.78 6.80
C VAL A 110 -7.22 15.07 5.60
N VAL A 111 -6.66 15.81 4.66
CA VAL A 111 -7.29 16.25 3.42
C VAL A 111 -6.42 15.80 2.26
N VAL A 112 -6.94 14.86 1.46
CA VAL A 112 -6.28 14.46 0.22
C VAL A 112 -6.79 15.35 -0.90
N ARG A 113 -5.92 16.22 -1.41
CA ARG A 113 -6.27 17.24 -2.41
C ARG A 113 -5.18 17.40 -3.47
N ALA A 114 -5.48 18.18 -4.50
CA ALA A 114 -4.44 18.66 -5.41
C ALA A 114 -3.58 19.73 -4.71
N ALA A 115 -2.29 19.76 -5.04
CA ALA A 115 -1.40 20.84 -4.63
C ALA A 115 -1.86 22.18 -5.21
N ALA A 116 -1.72 23.25 -4.43
CA ALA A 116 -1.84 24.60 -4.95
C ALA A 116 -0.60 24.94 -5.81
N ASP A 117 -0.76 25.88 -6.75
CA ASP A 117 0.35 26.29 -7.60
C ASP A 117 1.48 26.91 -6.76
N GLN A 118 2.70 26.42 -6.96
CA GLN A 118 3.90 26.81 -6.22
C GLN A 118 3.81 26.60 -4.69
N GLU A 119 2.91 25.73 -4.22
CA GLU A 119 2.83 25.32 -2.83
C GLU A 119 4.19 24.80 -2.35
N VAL A 120 4.67 25.31 -1.22
CA VAL A 120 5.99 24.94 -0.69
C VAL A 120 5.82 23.72 0.21
N PHE A 121 6.63 22.70 -0.04
CA PHE A 121 6.62 21.44 0.71
C PHE A 121 8.04 21.08 1.14
N GLN A 122 8.24 20.79 2.42
CA GLN A 122 9.50 20.26 2.93
C GLN A 122 9.42 18.74 3.03
N ALA A 123 10.18 18.05 2.19
CA ALA A 123 10.23 16.59 2.19
C ALA A 123 11.13 16.04 3.30
N LEU A 124 11.04 14.73 3.57
CA LEU A 124 11.90 14.00 4.52
C LEU A 124 13.41 14.09 4.24
N ASP A 125 13.82 14.45 3.02
CA ASP A 125 15.24 14.72 2.72
C ASP A 125 15.68 16.14 3.13
N HIS A 126 14.80 16.84 3.86
CA HIS A 126 14.90 18.20 4.36
C HIS A 126 15.06 19.28 3.27
N LYS A 127 14.79 18.96 2.01
CA LYS A 127 14.76 19.93 0.92
C LYS A 127 13.36 20.52 0.74
N LEU A 128 13.34 21.77 0.29
CA LEU A 128 12.11 22.45 -0.09
C LEU A 128 11.83 22.22 -1.57
N TYR A 129 10.60 21.80 -1.85
CA TYR A 129 10.06 21.61 -3.19
C TYR A 129 8.94 22.62 -3.42
N ARG A 130 8.79 23.04 -4.68
CA ARG A 130 7.62 23.80 -5.14
C ARG A 130 6.74 22.84 -5.92
N LEU A 131 5.53 22.65 -5.44
CA LEU A 131 4.58 21.72 -6.03
C LEU A 131 3.85 22.40 -7.19
N GLU A 132 3.47 21.59 -8.18
CA GLU A 132 2.68 22.03 -9.33
C GLU A 132 1.25 21.52 -9.20
N THR A 133 0.32 22.23 -9.83
CA THR A 133 -1.07 21.77 -9.91
C THR A 133 -1.15 20.39 -10.56
N GLY A 134 -2.01 19.52 -10.02
CA GLY A 134 -2.14 18.13 -10.44
C GLY A 134 -1.24 17.13 -9.70
N MET A 135 -0.32 17.60 -8.85
CA MET A 135 0.32 16.75 -7.84
C MET A 135 -0.68 16.45 -6.71
N CYS A 136 -0.75 15.20 -6.26
CA CYS A 136 -1.56 14.81 -5.10
C CYS A 136 -0.80 15.14 -3.83
N VAL A 137 -1.43 15.85 -2.89
CA VAL A 137 -0.89 16.07 -1.55
C VAL A 137 -1.81 15.49 -0.50
N ILE A 138 -1.21 15.01 0.57
CA ILE A 138 -1.87 14.83 1.85
C ILE A 138 -1.60 16.11 2.63
N ALA A 139 -2.66 16.75 3.09
CA ALA A 139 -2.60 17.98 3.87
C ALA A 139 -3.34 17.80 5.18
N ASP A 140 -2.98 18.59 6.18
CA ASP A 140 -3.80 18.80 7.36
C ASP A 140 -4.60 20.11 7.22
N SER A 141 -5.07 20.70 8.33
CA SER A 141 -5.81 21.96 8.27
C SER A 141 -4.99 23.18 7.86
N GLU A 142 -3.65 23.11 7.90
CA GLU A 142 -2.76 24.23 7.66
C GLU A 142 -1.92 24.07 6.38
N SER A 143 -1.31 22.90 6.15
CA SER A 143 -0.29 22.74 5.11
C SER A 143 -0.27 21.33 4.49
N ALA A 144 0.48 21.18 3.38
CA ALA A 144 0.79 19.88 2.82
C ALA A 144 1.82 19.15 3.68
N ILE A 145 1.43 17.99 4.23
CA ILE A 145 2.24 17.15 5.12
C ILE A 145 2.92 16.00 4.39
N ALA A 146 2.48 15.66 3.17
CA ALA A 146 3.15 14.67 2.32
C ALA A 146 2.77 14.83 0.85
N LEU A 147 3.66 14.35 -0.03
CA LEU A 147 3.41 14.21 -1.46
C LEU A 147 2.90 12.80 -1.74
N GLY A 148 1.64 12.69 -2.16
CA GLY A 148 0.88 11.46 -2.28
C GLY A 148 1.59 10.39 -3.10
N GLY A 149 1.94 9.29 -2.42
CA GLY A 149 2.62 8.14 -3.01
C GLY A 149 4.07 8.38 -3.43
N VAL A 150 4.67 9.53 -3.09
CA VAL A 150 6.05 9.88 -3.49
C VAL A 150 6.96 9.98 -2.28
N MET A 151 6.65 10.90 -1.35
CA MET A 151 7.52 11.23 -0.21
C MET A 151 6.72 11.85 0.94
N GLY A 152 7.04 11.45 2.17
CA GLY A 152 6.51 12.11 3.37
C GLY A 152 7.11 13.50 3.59
N GLY A 153 6.43 14.33 4.39
CA GLY A 153 6.96 15.62 4.83
C GLY A 153 7.83 15.49 6.08
N ALA A 154 8.72 16.46 6.26
CA ALA A 154 9.61 16.49 7.43
C ALA A 154 8.89 16.89 8.73
N GLU A 155 7.82 17.68 8.64
CA GLU A 155 7.12 18.23 9.82
C GLU A 155 6.34 17.16 10.60
N THR A 156 5.91 16.10 9.94
CA THR A 156 5.09 15.02 10.52
C THR A 156 5.86 13.70 10.61
N GLU A 157 7.19 13.76 10.50
CA GLU A 157 8.08 12.60 10.55
C GLU A 157 8.03 11.92 11.93
N VAL A 158 7.91 10.59 11.94
CA VAL A 158 7.99 9.80 13.16
C VAL A 158 9.40 9.88 13.75
N SER A 159 9.49 10.36 14.99
CA SER A 159 10.73 10.49 15.76
C SER A 159 10.70 9.63 17.02
N GLN A 160 11.81 9.62 17.78
CA GLN A 160 11.85 8.94 19.09
C GLN A 160 10.88 9.54 20.14
N LYS A 161 10.35 10.74 19.89
CA LYS A 161 9.38 11.39 20.78
C LYS A 161 7.93 11.04 20.44
N THR A 162 7.70 10.53 19.24
CA THR A 162 6.36 10.19 18.76
C THR A 162 5.77 9.10 19.64
N THR A 163 4.59 9.37 20.20
CA THR A 163 3.83 8.39 20.98
C THR A 163 2.53 8.00 20.32
N ASP A 164 2.00 8.81 19.39
CA ASP A 164 0.74 8.53 18.72
C ASP A 164 0.94 8.61 17.21
N LEU A 165 0.41 7.63 16.48
CA LEU A 165 0.63 7.46 15.05
C LEU A 165 -0.70 7.53 14.29
N LEU A 166 -0.66 8.17 13.13
CA LEU A 166 -1.64 7.92 12.06
C LEU A 166 -0.97 7.05 10.98
N ILE A 167 -1.49 5.83 10.78
CA ILE A 167 -1.06 4.90 9.73
C ILE A 167 -1.90 5.13 8.48
N GLU A 168 -1.25 5.56 7.41
CA GLU A 168 -1.82 5.73 6.07
C GLU A 168 -1.64 4.45 5.24
N ALA A 169 -2.73 4.01 4.61
CA ALA A 169 -2.71 3.12 3.45
C ALA A 169 -3.65 3.68 2.37
N ALA A 170 -3.13 3.99 1.19
CA ALA A 170 -3.89 4.70 0.17
C ALA A 170 -3.70 4.12 -1.24
N GLN A 171 -4.59 4.52 -2.16
CA GLN A 171 -4.50 4.24 -3.59
C GLN A 171 -4.40 5.53 -4.39
N PHE A 172 -3.17 5.93 -4.70
CA PHE A 172 -2.89 7.10 -5.54
C PHE A 172 -2.91 6.75 -7.04
N ALA A 173 -3.27 7.73 -7.88
CA ALA A 173 -3.30 7.58 -9.32
C ALA A 173 -1.88 7.35 -9.89
N PRO A 174 -1.61 6.22 -10.58
CA PRO A 174 -0.25 5.87 -11.02
C PRO A 174 0.44 6.93 -11.87
N LEU A 175 -0.30 7.58 -12.78
CA LEU A 175 0.24 8.62 -13.66
C LEU A 175 0.60 9.89 -12.88
N ALA A 176 -0.23 10.31 -11.92
CA ALA A 176 0.04 11.49 -11.09
C ALA A 176 1.30 11.26 -10.23
N VAL A 177 1.41 10.10 -9.60
CA VAL A 177 2.60 9.71 -8.82
C VAL A 177 3.85 9.69 -9.70
N ARG A 178 3.76 9.07 -10.89
CA ARG A 178 4.87 9.01 -11.85
C ARG A 178 5.34 10.40 -12.27
N GLN A 179 4.41 11.30 -12.56
CA GLN A 179 4.72 12.65 -12.98
C GLN A 179 5.38 13.42 -11.83
N ALA A 180 4.81 13.38 -10.63
CA ALA A 180 5.36 14.07 -9.46
C ALA A 180 6.77 13.58 -9.10
N ALA A 181 6.96 12.25 -9.01
CA ALA A 181 8.26 11.64 -8.72
C ALA A 181 9.34 12.04 -9.74
N ARG A 182 8.99 12.08 -11.03
CA ARG A 182 9.94 12.49 -12.09
C ARG A 182 10.22 13.99 -12.09
N THR A 183 9.18 14.83 -11.99
CA THR A 183 9.32 16.29 -12.01
C THR A 183 10.19 16.77 -10.86
N LEU A 184 10.02 16.20 -9.67
CA LEU A 184 10.77 16.59 -8.47
C LEU A 184 12.05 15.77 -8.27
N ASN A 185 12.33 14.81 -9.15
CA ASN A 185 13.44 13.85 -9.02
C ASN A 185 13.45 13.12 -7.67
N LEU A 186 12.26 12.72 -7.21
CA LEU A 186 11.99 12.02 -5.96
C LEU A 186 11.52 10.60 -6.28
N HIS A 187 12.46 9.68 -6.47
CA HIS A 187 12.15 8.26 -6.67
C HIS A 187 12.33 7.48 -5.38
N SER A 188 11.29 6.75 -4.98
CA SER A 188 11.31 5.90 -3.80
C SER A 188 10.77 4.50 -4.10
N PRO A 189 11.05 3.50 -3.25
CA PRO A 189 10.40 2.19 -3.33
C PRO A 189 8.87 2.30 -3.31
N SER A 190 8.33 3.28 -2.57
CA SER A 190 6.90 3.60 -2.54
C SER A 190 6.39 4.11 -3.90
N SER A 191 7.01 5.16 -4.45
CA SER A 191 6.61 5.73 -5.74
C SER A 191 6.69 4.68 -6.85
N HIS A 192 7.73 3.86 -6.84
CA HIS A 192 7.91 2.77 -7.80
C HIS A 192 6.74 1.77 -7.82
N ARG A 193 6.12 1.48 -6.66
CA ARG A 193 4.93 0.61 -6.58
C ARG A 193 3.69 1.31 -7.10
N PHE A 194 3.41 2.52 -6.60
CA PHE A 194 2.24 3.28 -7.04
C PHE A 194 2.24 3.57 -8.54
N GLU A 195 3.40 3.85 -9.15
CA GLU A 195 3.57 4.03 -10.59
C GLU A 195 3.10 2.83 -11.43
N ARG A 196 3.03 1.62 -10.84
CA ARG A 196 2.61 0.37 -11.50
C ARG A 196 1.22 -0.09 -11.08
N GLY A 197 0.56 0.68 -10.21
CA GLY A 197 -0.67 0.27 -9.55
C GLY A 197 -0.40 -0.65 -8.36
N VAL A 198 -1.18 -0.45 -7.32
CA VAL A 198 -1.25 -1.32 -6.14
C VAL A 198 -2.55 -2.12 -6.19
N ASP A 199 -2.60 -3.23 -5.44
CA ASP A 199 -3.82 -4.03 -5.32
C ASP A 199 -4.91 -3.22 -4.57
N PRO A 200 -6.03 -2.86 -5.22
CA PRO A 200 -7.05 -2.02 -4.61
C PRO A 200 -7.86 -2.72 -3.49
N GLU A 201 -7.83 -4.06 -3.44
CA GLU A 201 -8.47 -4.84 -2.36
C GLU A 201 -7.49 -5.13 -1.21
N GLY A 202 -6.19 -5.09 -1.47
CA GLY A 202 -5.13 -5.37 -0.49
C GLY A 202 -4.83 -4.23 0.49
N ILE A 203 -5.38 -3.02 0.27
CA ILE A 203 -5.04 -1.81 1.04
C ILE A 203 -5.37 -1.97 2.53
N ASP A 204 -6.59 -2.44 2.84
CA ASP A 204 -7.00 -2.65 4.24
C ASP A 204 -6.16 -3.74 4.90
N TRP A 205 -5.92 -4.85 4.20
CA TRP A 205 -5.09 -5.95 4.71
C TRP A 205 -3.70 -5.45 5.11
N ALA A 206 -3.06 -4.65 4.25
CA ALA A 206 -1.74 -4.09 4.52
C ALA A 206 -1.77 -3.11 5.71
N SER A 207 -2.82 -2.30 5.83
CA SER A 207 -2.98 -1.39 6.97
C SER A 207 -3.11 -2.16 8.31
N ARG A 208 -3.86 -3.26 8.33
CA ARG A 208 -3.98 -4.14 9.51
C ARG A 208 -2.68 -4.83 9.83
N ARG A 209 -1.96 -5.32 8.81
CA ARG A 209 -0.65 -5.97 8.98
C ARG A 209 0.38 -5.02 9.58
N CYS A 210 0.39 -3.77 9.12
CA CYS A 210 1.24 -2.72 9.68
C CYS A 210 0.90 -2.49 11.16
N CYS A 211 -0.38 -2.32 11.49
CA CYS A 211 -0.81 -2.12 12.87
C CYS A 211 -0.48 -3.31 13.77
N GLU A 212 -0.68 -4.54 13.32
CA GLU A 212 -0.35 -5.76 14.08
C GLU A 212 1.14 -5.79 14.46
N LEU A 213 2.02 -5.54 13.49
CA LEU A 213 3.46 -5.51 13.75
C LEU A 213 3.87 -4.34 14.65
N ILE A 214 3.24 -3.16 14.52
CA ILE A 214 3.51 -2.02 15.39
C ILE A 214 3.10 -2.36 16.83
N LEU A 215 1.90 -2.90 17.04
CA LEU A 215 1.44 -3.32 18.36
C LEU A 215 2.37 -4.37 18.98
N GLU A 216 2.88 -5.32 18.18
CA GLU A 216 3.81 -6.36 18.64
C GLU A 216 5.19 -5.79 19.02
N LEU A 217 5.74 -4.87 18.22
CA LEU A 217 7.15 -4.46 18.30
C LEU A 217 7.38 -3.08 18.92
N ALA A 218 6.37 -2.23 18.97
CA ALA A 218 6.39 -0.89 19.54
C ALA A 218 5.33 -0.70 20.65
N GLY A 219 4.42 -1.65 20.84
CA GLY A 219 3.33 -1.54 21.81
C GLY A 219 2.25 -0.55 21.36
N GLY A 220 1.57 0.03 22.35
CA GLY A 220 0.47 0.95 22.14
C GLY A 220 -0.91 0.29 22.04
N GLU A 221 -1.91 1.10 21.76
CA GLU A 221 -3.31 0.71 21.65
C GLU A 221 -3.87 1.20 20.32
N LEU A 222 -4.44 0.30 19.53
CA LEU A 222 -5.13 0.63 18.28
C LEU A 222 -6.53 1.13 18.61
N ASP A 223 -6.89 2.32 18.11
CA ASP A 223 -8.23 2.88 18.25
C ASP A 223 -9.29 1.98 17.56
N GLN A 224 -10.55 2.04 18.03
CA GLN A 224 -11.59 1.06 17.69
C GLN A 224 -11.95 1.01 16.21
N GLU A 225 -12.10 2.18 15.58
CA GLU A 225 -12.58 2.29 14.21
C GLU A 225 -11.47 2.66 13.22
N VAL A 226 -11.57 2.08 12.03
CA VAL A 226 -10.80 2.50 10.86
C VAL A 226 -11.50 3.66 10.18
N ILE A 227 -10.75 4.67 9.76
CA ILE A 227 -11.27 5.71 8.87
C ILE A 227 -10.96 5.27 7.44
N ASP A 228 -11.97 4.79 6.70
CA ASP A 228 -11.86 4.32 5.32
C ASP A 228 -12.75 5.16 4.42
N VAL A 229 -12.13 6.00 3.58
CA VAL A 229 -12.83 6.95 2.71
C VAL A 229 -12.46 6.74 1.25
N GLY A 230 -13.39 7.10 0.36
CA GLY A 230 -13.26 6.90 -1.08
C GLY A 230 -14.09 5.72 -1.56
N ASN A 231 -13.72 5.19 -2.73
CA ASN A 231 -14.50 4.14 -3.39
C ASN A 231 -13.85 2.77 -3.20
N PRO A 232 -14.63 1.72 -2.90
CA PRO A 232 -14.13 0.36 -2.95
C PRO A 232 -13.69 0.00 -4.38
N ALA A 233 -12.87 -1.04 -4.50
CA ALA A 233 -12.47 -1.57 -5.80
C ALA A 233 -13.72 -1.98 -6.60
N ALA A 234 -13.76 -1.61 -7.88
CA ALA A 234 -14.79 -2.10 -8.78
C ALA A 234 -14.63 -3.63 -8.95
N PRO A 235 -15.72 -4.40 -8.97
CA PRO A 235 -15.65 -5.82 -9.29
C PRO A 235 -14.98 -6.03 -10.64
N ARG A 236 -14.10 -7.04 -10.71
CA ARG A 236 -13.42 -7.39 -11.96
C ARG A 236 -14.34 -8.18 -12.88
N GLU A 237 -14.26 -7.86 -14.17
CA GLU A 237 -14.98 -8.61 -15.20
C GLU A 237 -14.37 -10.01 -15.38
N ALA A 238 -15.22 -10.96 -15.74
CA ALA A 238 -14.78 -12.30 -16.08
C ALA A 238 -14.07 -12.30 -17.44
N VAL A 239 -12.97 -13.04 -17.54
CA VAL A 239 -12.21 -13.27 -18.75
C VAL A 239 -12.54 -14.66 -19.29
N VAL A 240 -12.86 -14.73 -20.57
CA VAL A 240 -13.16 -15.99 -21.26
C VAL A 240 -11.92 -16.43 -22.03
N LEU A 241 -11.41 -17.61 -21.72
CA LEU A 241 -10.33 -18.29 -22.43
C LEU A 241 -10.92 -19.40 -23.31
N PRO A 242 -11.03 -19.20 -24.64
CA PRO A 242 -11.37 -20.29 -25.55
C PRO A 242 -10.23 -21.32 -25.57
N LEU A 243 -10.55 -22.61 -25.38
CA LEU A 243 -9.54 -23.67 -25.33
C LEU A 243 -8.83 -23.87 -26.67
N SER A 244 -9.50 -23.52 -27.78
CA SER A 244 -8.92 -23.53 -29.13
C SER A 244 -7.72 -22.59 -29.29
N GLU A 245 -7.70 -21.48 -28.54
CA GLU A 245 -6.62 -20.50 -28.58
C GLU A 245 -5.31 -21.03 -27.98
N LEU A 246 -5.40 -21.99 -27.03
CA LEU A 246 -4.22 -22.58 -26.40
C LEU A 246 -3.36 -23.30 -27.43
N ASN A 247 -3.94 -24.20 -28.23
CA ASN A 247 -3.19 -24.89 -29.28
C ASN A 247 -2.77 -23.92 -30.39
N ARG A 248 -3.63 -22.96 -30.76
CA ARG A 248 -3.31 -21.96 -31.79
C ARG A 248 -2.08 -21.11 -31.44
N ILE A 249 -1.93 -20.73 -30.17
CA ILE A 249 -0.87 -19.83 -29.70
C ILE A 249 0.36 -20.62 -29.21
N LEU A 250 0.16 -21.67 -28.41
CA LEU A 250 1.25 -22.43 -27.79
C LEU A 250 1.75 -23.58 -28.67
N GLY A 251 0.94 -24.05 -29.62
CA GLY A 251 1.27 -25.19 -30.48
C GLY A 251 1.21 -26.55 -29.76
N ILE A 252 0.56 -26.61 -28.60
CA ILE A 252 0.41 -27.83 -27.80
C ILE A 252 -1.03 -28.01 -27.34
N GLU A 253 -1.43 -29.26 -27.16
CA GLU A 253 -2.67 -29.59 -26.47
C GLU A 253 -2.44 -29.59 -24.95
N VAL A 254 -3.29 -28.86 -24.24
CA VAL A 254 -3.30 -28.81 -22.76
C VAL A 254 -4.66 -29.33 -22.31
N ALA A 255 -4.66 -30.33 -21.44
CA ALA A 255 -5.91 -30.88 -20.91
C ALA A 255 -6.70 -29.81 -20.15
N THR A 256 -8.02 -29.74 -20.34
CA THR A 256 -8.88 -28.75 -19.69
C THR A 256 -8.70 -28.71 -18.17
N GLU A 257 -8.56 -29.88 -17.53
CA GLU A 257 -8.32 -29.97 -16.07
C GLU A 257 -7.00 -29.32 -15.65
N GLU A 258 -5.97 -29.39 -16.49
CA GLU A 258 -4.69 -28.74 -16.22
C GLU A 258 -4.79 -27.22 -16.36
N VAL A 259 -5.55 -26.74 -17.37
CA VAL A 259 -5.86 -25.31 -17.52
C VAL A 259 -6.56 -24.78 -16.27
N LYS A 260 -7.59 -25.49 -15.80
CA LYS A 260 -8.32 -25.13 -14.58
C LYS A 260 -7.42 -25.08 -13.36
N ARG A 261 -6.60 -26.13 -13.17
CA ARG A 261 -5.65 -26.23 -12.05
C ARG A 261 -4.73 -25.02 -12.02
N ILE A 262 -4.11 -24.68 -13.15
CA ILE A 262 -3.18 -23.54 -13.26
C ILE A 262 -3.90 -22.22 -12.96
N LEU A 263 -5.07 -21.97 -13.56
CA LEU A 263 -5.80 -20.72 -13.36
C LEU A 263 -6.25 -20.53 -11.90
N LEU A 264 -6.74 -21.60 -11.26
CA LEU A 264 -7.09 -21.59 -9.83
C LEU A 264 -5.85 -21.38 -8.96
N ALA A 265 -4.74 -22.06 -9.27
CA ALA A 265 -3.49 -21.93 -8.51
C ALA A 265 -2.92 -20.49 -8.60
N LEU A 266 -3.09 -19.81 -9.73
CA LEU A 266 -2.75 -18.40 -9.92
C LEU A 266 -3.70 -17.43 -9.18
N GLY A 267 -4.72 -17.95 -8.51
CA GLY A 267 -5.67 -17.18 -7.68
C GLY A 267 -6.85 -16.60 -8.45
N ASN A 268 -7.13 -17.08 -9.65
CA ASN A 268 -8.37 -16.72 -10.34
C ASN A 268 -9.57 -17.40 -9.67
N ASN A 269 -10.69 -16.68 -9.60
CA ASN A 269 -11.92 -17.12 -8.96
C ASN A 269 -13.02 -17.42 -10.00
N SER A 270 -14.19 -17.86 -9.53
CA SER A 270 -15.41 -17.99 -10.36
C SER A 270 -15.20 -18.80 -11.64
N LEU A 271 -14.57 -19.97 -11.50
CA LEU A 271 -14.25 -20.82 -12.64
C LEU A 271 -15.52 -21.50 -13.17
N GLU A 272 -15.94 -21.10 -14.36
CA GLU A 272 -16.92 -21.81 -15.18
C GLU A 272 -16.21 -22.45 -16.36
N ALA A 273 -16.55 -23.68 -16.70
CA ALA A 273 -15.93 -24.37 -17.82
C ALA A 273 -16.96 -25.11 -18.65
N THR A 274 -16.76 -25.05 -19.96
CA THR A 274 -17.46 -25.83 -20.97
C THR A 274 -16.45 -26.68 -21.73
N ASP A 275 -16.92 -27.47 -22.69
CA ASP A 275 -16.03 -28.21 -23.58
C ASP A 275 -15.21 -27.29 -24.51
N GLU A 276 -15.61 -26.02 -24.65
CA GLU A 276 -15.02 -25.06 -25.58
C GLU A 276 -14.20 -23.95 -24.89
N SER A 277 -14.50 -23.62 -23.63
CA SER A 277 -13.90 -22.47 -22.95
C SER A 277 -13.82 -22.62 -21.44
N VAL A 278 -12.93 -21.84 -20.84
CA VAL A 278 -12.83 -21.61 -19.40
C VAL A 278 -13.02 -20.13 -19.13
N THR A 279 -13.96 -19.78 -18.28
CA THR A 279 -14.23 -18.41 -17.82
C THR A 279 -13.74 -18.28 -16.40
N VAL A 280 -12.99 -17.22 -16.11
CA VAL A 280 -12.48 -16.94 -14.76
C VAL A 280 -12.57 -15.46 -14.43
N THR A 281 -12.74 -15.12 -13.16
CA THR A 281 -12.59 -13.76 -12.67
C THR A 281 -11.17 -13.59 -12.11
N PRO A 282 -10.32 -12.74 -12.72
CA PRO A 282 -8.98 -12.53 -12.22
C PRO A 282 -8.98 -11.89 -10.83
N PRO A 283 -7.97 -12.16 -9.99
CA PRO A 283 -7.84 -11.48 -8.71
C PRO A 283 -7.43 -10.01 -8.90
N SER A 284 -7.73 -9.19 -7.89
CA SER A 284 -7.46 -7.75 -7.83
C SER A 284 -5.98 -7.38 -7.99
N TRP A 285 -5.06 -8.19 -7.45
CA TRP A 285 -3.61 -8.00 -7.61
C TRP A 285 -3.05 -8.38 -9.00
N ARG A 286 -3.88 -8.82 -9.94
CA ARG A 286 -3.49 -9.11 -11.34
C ARG A 286 -4.15 -8.15 -12.32
N PRO A 287 -3.80 -6.84 -12.28
CA PRO A 287 -4.35 -5.85 -13.20
C PRO A 287 -4.01 -6.13 -14.67
N ASP A 288 -2.98 -6.94 -14.91
CA ASP A 288 -2.53 -7.38 -16.23
C ASP A 288 -3.51 -8.34 -16.93
N LEU A 289 -4.36 -9.05 -16.19
CA LEU A 289 -5.31 -10.02 -16.73
C LEU A 289 -6.62 -9.33 -17.15
N THR A 290 -6.67 -8.87 -18.40
CA THR A 290 -7.84 -8.15 -18.97
C THR A 290 -8.50 -8.85 -20.16
N ARG A 291 -7.89 -9.92 -20.69
CA ARG A 291 -8.36 -10.70 -21.84
C ARG A 291 -7.70 -12.08 -21.87
#